data_AF-A0A452ZUQ7-F1
#
_entry.id   AF-A0A452ZUQ7-F1
#
_cell.length_a   1.000
_cell.length_b   1.000
_cell.length_c   1.000
_cell.angle_alpha   90.00
_cell.angle_beta   90.00
_cell.angle_gamma   90.00
#
_symmetry.space_group_name_H-M   'P 1'
#
loop_
_entity.id
_entity.type
_entity.pdbx_description
1 polymer ?
#
loop_
_entity_poly.entity_id
_entity_poly.type
_entity_poly.pdbx_seq_one_letter_code
_entity_poly.pdbx_strand_id
1 'polypeptide(L)'
;ATADPAAGSPSPSTTSSSSSLRRRAALSVNTSAPAGGGRGMERKSKGADEGERDVERAAGSAPVSPAGRLFREAHFNCYIVALLGLGAPVDVAAARAGLEATLVRHPRFCSVQVSDDVKKNAKPRWVRTTVNLDDHVIFPDLDPAATSADPDRALEDYVSSLSTRPMDNSRPLWEFHVLDFPTSEAAGAVAIRMHHSLGDGVSLISLLTACTRSAADPARLPALPSPPPPRRSGGAALALAAWAWSLVALAWNTLVDVALFVATSWFLRDAPTPFLGSPGVEFRRKRFLNCTLSLDDVKLVKNAMKCTVNDVLVGVTSAALSRYYFRKIGEWRHQQR
;
A
#
# COMPACT_ATOMS: atom_id res chain seq x y z
N ALA A 1 -3.29 12.06 74.45
CA ALA A 1 -3.14 10.86 75.31
C ALA A 1 -2.97 9.68 74.37
N THR A 2 -1.72 9.34 74.05
CA THR A 2 -0.96 8.17 74.59
C THR A 2 -1.50 6.85 74.03
N ALA A 3 -0.74 5.88 73.53
CA ALA A 3 0.67 5.65 73.19
C ALA A 3 0.63 4.24 72.53
N ASP A 4 1.17 4.00 71.32
CA ASP A 4 2.55 3.57 71.02
C ASP A 4 2.80 2.02 71.21
N PRO A 5 3.94 1.40 70.81
CA PRO A 5 4.06 0.54 69.61
C PRO A 5 4.87 -0.78 69.86
N ALA A 6 5.21 -1.54 68.80
CA ALA A 6 6.45 -2.36 68.64
C ALA A 6 6.38 -3.17 67.32
N ALA A 7 7.23 -3.01 66.28
CA ALA A 7 8.68 -3.20 66.15
C ALA A 7 9.12 -4.69 66.03
N GLY A 8 9.78 -5.05 64.90
CA GLY A 8 10.55 -6.29 64.76
C GLY A 8 10.84 -6.76 63.33
N SER A 9 11.87 -6.22 62.68
CA SER A 9 12.65 -6.87 61.59
C SER A 9 13.78 -7.72 62.22
N PRO A 10 14.41 -8.73 61.58
CA PRO A 10 15.29 -8.51 60.42
C PRO A 10 15.40 -9.68 59.40
N SER A 11 15.99 -9.37 58.24
CA SER A 11 16.47 -10.30 57.21
C SER A 11 17.71 -11.09 57.64
N PRO A 12 18.10 -12.14 56.89
CA PRO A 12 19.43 -12.10 56.30
C PRO A 12 19.52 -12.63 54.85
N SER A 13 20.52 -12.12 54.14
CA SER A 13 21.00 -12.52 52.82
C SER A 13 21.84 -13.79 52.87
N THR A 14 21.86 -14.57 51.78
CA THR A 14 23.02 -15.39 51.37
C THR A 14 22.98 -15.67 49.85
N THR A 15 24.17 -15.61 49.27
CA THR A 15 24.56 -15.73 47.86
C THR A 15 25.02 -17.14 47.48
N SER A 16 24.76 -17.62 46.24
CA SER A 16 25.55 -18.63 45.49
C SER A 16 24.81 -19.01 44.19
N SER A 17 25.17 -18.47 43.00
CA SER A 17 26.16 -18.93 42.02
C SER A 17 25.70 -19.98 40.98
N SER A 18 25.67 -19.51 39.72
CA SER A 18 26.00 -20.19 38.44
C SER A 18 25.29 -21.49 38.00
N SER A 19 24.53 -21.41 36.90
CA SER A 19 24.86 -22.21 35.70
C SER A 19 24.25 -21.59 34.44
N SER A 20 25.12 -21.38 33.45
CA SER A 20 24.85 -20.78 32.16
C SER A 20 24.42 -21.84 31.14
N LEU A 21 23.21 -21.71 30.59
CA LEU A 21 22.82 -22.40 29.37
C LEU A 21 22.21 -21.38 28.41
N ARG A 22 23.01 -20.94 27.43
CA ARG A 22 22.59 -20.15 26.28
C ARG A 22 21.52 -20.94 25.50
N ARG A 23 20.24 -20.59 25.65
CA ARG A 23 19.21 -20.91 24.67
C ARG A 23 19.25 -19.87 23.55
N ARG A 24 19.32 -20.34 22.29
CA ARG A 24 19.08 -19.52 21.09
C ARG A 24 17.70 -18.86 21.22
N ALA A 25 17.66 -17.53 21.15
CA ALA A 25 16.41 -16.78 21.12
C ALA A 25 15.72 -16.98 19.76
N ALA A 26 14.46 -17.42 19.81
CA ALA A 26 13.59 -17.53 18.64
C ALA A 26 13.22 -16.12 18.13
N LEU A 27 13.11 -15.98 16.81
CA LEU A 27 12.50 -14.84 16.13
C LEU A 27 11.06 -14.69 16.65
N SER A 28 10.73 -13.57 17.28
CA SER A 28 9.37 -13.31 17.77
C SER A 28 8.46 -12.92 16.60
N VAL A 29 7.49 -13.79 16.30
CA VAL A 29 6.28 -13.46 15.55
C VAL A 29 5.19 -13.24 16.58
N ASN A 30 4.46 -12.13 16.49
CA ASN A 30 3.33 -11.85 17.38
C ASN A 30 2.20 -12.85 17.09
N THR A 31 1.97 -13.79 18.00
CA THR A 31 0.85 -14.73 17.93
C THR A 31 0.16 -14.79 19.28
N SER A 32 -1.14 -14.55 19.32
CA SER A 32 -1.99 -14.78 20.49
C SER A 32 -3.15 -15.73 20.13
N ALA A 33 -3.00 -17.02 20.42
CA ALA A 33 -4.04 -18.01 20.78
C ALA A 33 -3.43 -19.44 20.84
N PRO A 34 -3.99 -20.39 21.63
CA PRO A 34 -3.24 -21.52 22.20
C PRO A 34 -3.25 -22.79 21.34
N ALA A 35 -2.14 -23.55 21.39
CA ALA A 35 -1.98 -24.85 20.75
C ALA A 35 -2.16 -26.01 21.75
N GLY A 36 -2.97 -27.00 21.36
CA GLY A 36 -3.02 -28.33 21.96
C GLY A 36 -1.80 -29.17 21.59
N GLY A 37 -1.35 -30.00 22.53
CA GLY A 37 -0.08 -30.72 22.46
C GLY A 37 -0.12 -32.06 21.70
N GLY A 38 1.02 -32.42 21.12
CA GLY A 38 1.33 -33.76 20.63
C GLY A 38 2.85 -33.90 20.44
N ARG A 39 3.49 -34.78 21.23
CA ARG A 39 4.94 -35.06 21.21
C ARG A 39 5.32 -35.97 20.04
N GLY A 40 6.46 -35.70 19.39
CA GLY A 40 7.11 -36.59 18.44
C GLY A 40 8.63 -36.33 18.35
N MET A 41 9.40 -37.40 18.53
CA MET A 41 10.85 -37.51 18.78
C MET A 41 11.80 -36.89 17.71
N GLU A 42 12.81 -36.12 18.16
CA GLU A 42 13.91 -35.55 17.36
C GLU A 42 15.03 -36.58 17.10
N ARG A 43 15.59 -36.61 15.87
CA ARG A 43 16.93 -37.15 15.58
C ARG A 43 17.83 -36.03 15.04
N LYS A 44 18.98 -35.86 15.69
CA LYS A 44 20.03 -34.85 15.45
C LYS A 44 20.84 -35.17 14.18
N SER A 45 20.94 -34.21 13.26
CA SER A 45 22.12 -34.03 12.40
C SER A 45 22.53 -32.56 12.41
N LYS A 46 23.64 -32.24 13.07
CA LYS A 46 24.10 -30.88 13.36
C LYS A 46 25.49 -30.70 12.73
N GLY A 47 25.66 -29.73 11.83
CA GLY A 47 27.01 -29.30 11.44
C GLY A 47 27.15 -28.54 10.12
N ALA A 48 26.55 -29.00 9.03
CA ALA A 48 26.86 -28.45 7.69
C ALA A 48 25.76 -27.55 7.09
N ASP A 49 24.51 -27.71 7.54
CA ASP A 49 23.31 -27.11 6.96
C ASP A 49 22.97 -25.71 7.55
N GLU A 50 23.71 -25.23 8.56
CA GLU A 50 23.49 -23.88 9.12
C GLU A 50 24.19 -22.78 8.31
N GLY A 51 25.40 -23.05 7.78
CA GLY A 51 26.15 -22.08 6.99
C GLY A 51 25.55 -21.83 5.61
N GLU A 52 25.01 -22.86 4.97
CA GLU A 52 24.42 -22.77 3.63
C GLU A 52 23.03 -22.09 3.68
N ARG A 53 22.23 -22.40 4.71
CA ARG A 53 20.95 -21.71 4.97
C ARG A 53 21.12 -20.25 5.35
N ASP A 54 22.15 -19.88 6.09
CA ASP A 54 22.40 -18.48 6.45
C ASP A 54 22.89 -17.65 5.24
N VAL A 55 23.61 -18.27 4.29
CA VAL A 55 24.03 -17.63 3.03
C VAL A 55 22.85 -17.48 2.06
N GLU A 56 21.97 -18.48 1.96
CA GLU A 56 20.77 -18.43 1.11
C GLU A 56 19.71 -17.45 1.67
N ARG A 57 19.57 -17.39 3.01
CA ARG A 57 18.69 -16.45 3.70
C ARG A 57 19.19 -15.01 3.65
N ALA A 58 20.52 -14.81 3.57
CA ALA A 58 21.13 -13.50 3.35
C ALA A 58 21.03 -13.05 1.88
N ALA A 59 21.12 -13.98 0.92
CA ALA A 59 20.97 -13.70 -0.51
C ALA A 59 19.53 -13.30 -0.91
N GLY A 60 18.51 -13.72 -0.13
CA GLY A 60 17.10 -13.43 -0.39
C GLY A 60 16.49 -12.24 0.35
N SER A 61 17.23 -11.53 1.22
CA SER A 61 16.66 -10.48 2.06
C SER A 61 17.13 -9.08 1.66
N ALA A 62 16.25 -8.30 1.02
CA ALA A 62 16.53 -6.92 0.66
C ALA A 62 16.13 -5.96 1.80
N PRO A 63 16.92 -4.92 2.11
CA PRO A 63 16.52 -3.91 3.09
C PRO A 63 15.24 -3.19 2.64
N VAL A 64 14.40 -2.79 3.60
CA VAL A 64 13.26 -1.92 3.29
C VAL A 64 13.78 -0.53 2.92
N SER A 65 13.23 0.06 1.86
CA SER A 65 13.60 1.40 1.39
C SER A 65 13.28 2.48 2.43
N PRO A 66 13.91 3.68 2.35
CA PRO A 66 13.56 4.79 3.24
C PRO A 66 12.06 5.12 3.27
N ALA A 67 11.41 5.21 2.11
CA ALA A 67 9.97 5.42 2.02
C ALA A 67 9.17 4.24 2.61
N GLY A 68 9.60 3.00 2.34
CA GLY A 68 8.95 1.82 2.90
C GLY A 68 9.03 1.75 4.43
N ARG A 69 10.07 2.34 5.05
CA ARG A 69 10.18 2.47 6.50
C ARG A 69 9.25 3.55 7.06
N LEU A 70 9.11 4.68 6.36
CA LEU A 70 8.17 5.72 6.74
C LEU A 70 6.73 5.18 6.82
N PHE A 71 6.34 4.34 5.86
CA PHE A 71 5.01 3.72 5.87
C PHE A 71 4.79 2.68 6.98
N ARG A 72 5.82 2.30 7.76
CA ARG A 72 5.66 1.43 8.93
C ARG A 72 5.38 2.19 10.21
N GLU A 73 5.55 3.51 10.20
CA GLU A 73 5.30 4.33 11.39
C GLU A 73 3.82 4.20 11.79
N ALA A 74 3.55 4.09 13.09
CA ALA A 74 2.20 3.80 13.60
C ALA A 74 1.13 4.79 13.12
N HIS A 75 1.54 6.03 12.84
CA HIS A 75 0.69 7.12 12.38
C HIS A 75 0.74 7.35 10.85
N PHE A 76 1.42 6.49 10.09
CA PHE A 76 1.63 6.67 8.65
C PHE A 76 1.41 5.38 7.84
N ASN A 77 0.40 4.59 8.25
CA ASN A 77 -0.05 3.44 7.48
C ASN A 77 -0.85 3.89 6.27
N CYS A 78 -0.31 3.64 5.08
CA CYS A 78 -0.90 4.07 3.81
C CYS A 78 -1.31 2.85 2.97
N TYR A 79 -2.57 2.83 2.54
CA TYR A 79 -3.12 1.76 1.72
C TYR A 79 -3.57 2.29 0.36
N ILE A 80 -3.28 1.51 -0.66
CA ILE A 80 -3.82 1.67 -2.00
C ILE A 80 -5.03 0.76 -2.10
N VAL A 81 -6.17 1.32 -2.48
CA VAL A 81 -7.41 0.59 -2.70
C VAL A 81 -7.82 0.79 -4.15
N ALA A 82 -7.88 -0.29 -4.91
CA ALA A 82 -8.35 -0.30 -6.29
C ALA A 82 -9.63 -1.13 -6.37
N LEU A 83 -10.63 -0.63 -7.08
CA LEU A 83 -11.90 -1.32 -7.31
C LEU A 83 -12.03 -1.66 -8.79
N LEU A 84 -12.32 -2.92 -9.08
CA LEU A 84 -12.56 -3.42 -10.43
C LEU A 84 -13.98 -3.95 -10.53
N GLY A 85 -14.81 -3.34 -11.37
CA GLY A 85 -16.10 -3.87 -11.77
C GLY A 85 -15.94 -4.88 -12.91
N LEU A 86 -16.67 -5.99 -12.85
CA LEU A 86 -16.66 -7.04 -13.86
C LEU A 86 -18.00 -7.10 -14.59
N GLY A 87 -17.95 -7.37 -15.89
CA GLY A 87 -19.16 -7.59 -16.71
C GLY A 87 -19.82 -8.96 -16.49
N ALA A 88 -19.21 -9.84 -15.71
CA ALA A 88 -19.72 -11.15 -15.32
C ALA A 88 -19.46 -11.39 -13.82
N PRO A 89 -20.16 -12.34 -13.18
CA PRO A 89 -19.86 -12.76 -11.81
C PRO A 89 -18.40 -13.16 -11.63
N VAL A 90 -17.89 -13.05 -10.41
CA VAL A 90 -16.46 -13.28 -10.14
C VAL A 90 -16.17 -14.78 -10.21
N ASP A 91 -15.43 -15.24 -11.22
CA ASP A 91 -14.89 -16.61 -11.24
C ASP A 91 -13.72 -16.71 -10.24
N VAL A 92 -14.05 -17.10 -9.02
CA VAL A 92 -13.11 -17.25 -7.90
C VAL A 92 -12.01 -18.25 -8.21
N ALA A 93 -12.33 -19.35 -8.91
CA ALA A 93 -11.36 -20.39 -9.22
C ALA A 93 -10.32 -19.88 -10.23
N ALA A 94 -10.79 -19.22 -11.30
CA ALA A 94 -9.92 -18.59 -12.27
C ALA A 94 -9.09 -17.46 -11.64
N ALA A 95 -9.70 -16.63 -10.78
CA ALA A 95 -8.99 -15.58 -10.07
C ALA A 95 -7.86 -16.13 -9.19
N ARG A 96 -8.13 -17.19 -8.42
CA ARG A 96 -7.11 -17.88 -7.60
C ARG A 96 -5.98 -18.43 -8.45
N ALA A 97 -6.29 -19.17 -9.52
CA ALA A 97 -5.27 -19.70 -10.43
C ALA A 97 -4.41 -18.57 -11.05
N GLY A 98 -5.04 -17.45 -11.42
CA GLY A 98 -4.33 -16.26 -11.92
C GLY A 98 -3.38 -15.66 -10.90
N LEU A 99 -3.78 -15.54 -9.63
CA LEU A 99 -2.94 -15.04 -8.54
C LEU A 99 -1.73 -15.94 -8.28
N GLU A 100 -1.92 -17.27 -8.28
CA GLU A 100 -0.83 -18.24 -8.12
C GLU A 100 0.18 -18.19 -9.27
N ALA A 101 -0.31 -17.97 -10.49
CA ALA A 101 0.53 -17.86 -11.68
C ALA A 101 1.31 -16.53 -11.75
N THR A 102 0.84 -15.49 -11.05
CA THR A 102 1.35 -14.12 -11.19
C THR A 102 1.85 -13.54 -9.86
N LEU A 103 0.95 -12.95 -9.07
CA LEU A 103 1.25 -12.15 -7.89
C LEU A 103 2.06 -12.92 -6.85
N VAL A 104 1.68 -14.18 -6.59
CA VAL A 104 2.34 -15.05 -5.61
C VAL A 104 3.80 -15.38 -6.00
N ARG A 105 4.14 -15.31 -7.28
CA ARG A 105 5.50 -15.55 -7.77
C ARG A 105 6.37 -14.31 -7.73
N HIS A 106 5.77 -13.12 -7.66
CA HIS A 106 6.50 -11.87 -7.67
C HIS A 106 7.23 -11.66 -6.32
N PRO A 107 8.57 -11.48 -6.31
CA PRO A 107 9.36 -11.44 -5.07
C PRO A 107 8.85 -10.48 -4.00
N ARG A 108 8.33 -9.32 -4.42
CA ARG A 108 7.77 -8.31 -3.50
C ARG A 108 6.45 -8.73 -2.84
N PHE A 109 5.59 -9.48 -3.54
CA PHE A 109 4.25 -9.87 -3.09
C PHE A 109 4.25 -11.22 -2.36
N CYS A 110 5.35 -11.96 -2.41
CA CYS A 110 5.58 -13.10 -1.53
C CYS A 110 6.58 -12.77 -0.41
N SER A 111 6.67 -11.50 0.02
CA SER A 111 7.59 -11.09 1.08
C SER A 111 6.88 -10.35 2.20
N VAL A 112 7.39 -10.54 3.42
CA VAL A 112 6.98 -9.84 4.63
C VAL A 112 8.10 -8.93 5.12
N GLN A 113 7.74 -7.86 5.82
CA GLN A 113 8.72 -6.95 6.41
C GLN A 113 9.01 -7.35 7.85
N VAL A 114 10.23 -7.82 8.10
CA VAL A 114 10.68 -8.26 9.44
C VAL A 114 11.64 -7.23 10.02
N SER A 115 11.36 -6.77 11.25
CA SER A 115 12.29 -6.04 12.11
C SER A 115 12.79 -6.96 13.23
N ASP A 116 14.03 -6.74 13.68
CA ASP A 116 14.57 -7.39 14.88
C ASP A 116 14.39 -6.41 16.04
N ASP A 117 13.24 -6.49 16.70
CA ASP A 117 12.82 -5.52 17.72
C ASP A 117 13.71 -5.60 18.99
N VAL A 118 14.52 -6.66 19.12
CA VAL A 118 15.48 -6.85 20.22
C VAL A 118 16.73 -5.98 20.04
N LYS A 119 17.10 -5.65 18.80
CA LYS A 119 18.24 -4.78 18.51
C LYS A 119 17.77 -3.36 18.28
N LYS A 120 18.15 -2.46 19.20
CA LYS A 120 17.99 -1.02 19.04
C LYS A 120 18.55 -0.60 17.66
N ASN A 121 17.69 -0.07 16.78
CA ASN A 121 17.97 0.36 15.40
C ASN A 121 18.12 -0.75 14.32
N ALA A 122 17.56 -1.94 14.52
CA ALA A 122 17.49 -2.92 13.43
C ALA A 122 16.71 -2.36 12.23
N LYS A 123 17.37 -2.26 11.07
CA LYS A 123 16.71 -1.86 9.83
C LYS A 123 15.79 -3.01 9.39
N PRO A 124 14.50 -2.74 9.11
CA PRO A 124 13.61 -3.79 8.65
C PRO A 124 14.05 -4.28 7.27
N ARG A 125 13.83 -5.57 7.03
CA ARG A 125 14.16 -6.25 5.78
C ARG A 125 12.96 -6.99 5.22
N TRP A 126 12.92 -7.12 3.91
CA TRP A 126 11.99 -8.01 3.23
C TRP A 126 12.50 -9.44 3.32
N VAL A 127 11.63 -10.34 3.75
CA VAL A 127 11.91 -11.78 3.83
C VAL A 127 10.84 -12.50 3.04
N ARG A 128 11.26 -13.32 2.08
CA ARG A 128 10.34 -14.14 1.30
C ARG A 128 9.63 -15.14 2.22
N THR A 129 8.33 -15.32 2.00
CA THR A 129 7.50 -16.29 2.71
C THR A 129 6.63 -17.07 1.73
N THR A 130 6.12 -18.20 2.16
CA THR A 130 5.07 -18.93 1.44
C THR A 130 3.77 -18.15 1.58
N VAL A 131 3.09 -17.88 0.47
CA VAL A 131 1.79 -17.21 0.46
C VAL A 131 0.69 -18.26 0.61
N ASN A 132 -0.19 -18.10 1.59
CA ASN A 132 -1.43 -18.84 1.70
C ASN A 132 -2.57 -18.00 1.12
N LEU A 133 -3.11 -18.38 -0.04
CA LEU A 133 -4.13 -17.57 -0.71
C LEU A 133 -5.44 -17.41 0.07
N ASP A 134 -5.78 -18.33 0.95
CA ASP A 134 -7.01 -18.22 1.76
C ASP A 134 -6.96 -17.05 2.74
N ASP A 135 -5.75 -16.64 3.14
CA ASP A 135 -5.56 -15.45 3.99
C ASP A 135 -5.70 -14.14 3.19
N HIS A 136 -5.57 -14.21 1.86
CA HIS A 136 -5.54 -13.04 0.98
C HIS A 136 -6.82 -12.88 0.14
N VAL A 137 -7.56 -13.95 -0.15
CA VAL A 137 -8.84 -13.90 -0.86
C VAL A 137 -9.99 -13.84 0.16
N ILE A 138 -10.52 -12.64 0.36
CA ILE A 138 -11.48 -12.31 1.41
C ILE A 138 -12.89 -12.20 0.80
N PHE A 139 -13.83 -12.93 1.37
CA PHE A 139 -15.26 -12.80 1.09
C PHE A 139 -15.88 -12.03 2.25
N PRO A 140 -16.24 -10.74 2.07
CA PRO A 140 -16.83 -9.98 3.14
C PRO A 140 -18.23 -10.46 3.48
N ASP A 141 -18.48 -10.61 4.77
CA ASP A 141 -19.82 -10.79 5.30
C ASP A 141 -20.53 -9.43 5.30
N LEU A 142 -21.42 -9.25 4.33
CA LEU A 142 -22.25 -8.06 4.15
C LEU A 142 -23.71 -8.41 4.42
N ASP A 143 -24.45 -7.49 5.04
CA ASP A 143 -25.88 -7.67 5.29
C ASP A 143 -26.64 -7.86 3.96
N PRO A 144 -27.23 -9.06 3.71
CA PRO A 144 -27.92 -9.33 2.45
C PRO A 144 -29.11 -8.40 2.21
N ALA A 145 -29.79 -7.93 3.27
CA ALA A 145 -30.90 -7.01 3.15
C ALA A 145 -30.43 -5.62 2.71
N ALA A 146 -29.31 -5.14 3.27
CA ALA A 146 -28.71 -3.87 2.89
C ALA A 146 -28.17 -3.92 1.44
N THR A 147 -27.47 -4.99 1.07
CA THR A 147 -26.94 -5.19 -0.29
C THR A 147 -28.05 -5.29 -1.32
N SER A 148 -29.18 -5.93 -1.00
CA SER A 148 -30.32 -6.03 -1.93
C SER A 148 -31.06 -4.70 -2.08
N ALA A 149 -31.10 -3.87 -1.03
CA ALA A 149 -31.79 -2.59 -1.05
C ALA A 149 -31.01 -1.51 -1.82
N ASP A 150 -29.68 -1.45 -1.65
CA ASP A 150 -28.80 -0.48 -2.30
C ASP A 150 -27.39 -1.07 -2.50
N PRO A 151 -27.17 -1.86 -3.57
CA PRO A 151 -25.93 -2.59 -3.78
C PRO A 151 -24.73 -1.66 -4.02
N ASP A 152 -24.94 -0.56 -4.74
CA ASP A 152 -23.88 0.43 -5.00
C ASP A 152 -23.40 1.07 -3.70
N ARG A 153 -24.34 1.46 -2.82
CA ARG A 153 -23.98 1.99 -1.50
C ARG A 153 -23.31 0.96 -0.62
N ALA A 154 -23.78 -0.29 -0.63
CA ALA A 154 -23.13 -1.37 0.13
C ALA A 154 -21.67 -1.57 -0.30
N LEU A 155 -21.41 -1.51 -1.62
CA LEU A 155 -20.07 -1.56 -2.18
C LEU A 155 -19.22 -0.35 -1.74
N GLU A 156 -19.74 0.87 -1.90
CA GLU A 156 -19.06 2.11 -1.50
C GLU A 156 -18.71 2.12 0.00
N ASP A 157 -19.65 1.74 0.86
CA ASP A 157 -19.47 1.69 2.31
C ASP A 157 -18.44 0.62 2.72
N TYR A 158 -18.44 -0.54 2.04
CA TYR A 158 -17.44 -1.57 2.26
C TYR A 158 -16.03 -1.10 1.85
N VAL A 159 -15.87 -0.59 0.63
CA VAL A 159 -14.57 -0.08 0.14
C VAL A 159 -14.08 1.09 1.01
N SER A 160 -15.01 1.95 1.45
CA SER A 160 -14.75 3.01 2.44
C SER A 160 -14.16 2.45 3.73
N SER A 161 -14.73 1.36 4.25
CA SER A 161 -14.23 0.72 5.48
C SER A 161 -12.78 0.21 5.36
N LEU A 162 -12.34 -0.19 4.16
CA LEU A 162 -10.98 -0.65 3.90
C LEU A 162 -9.93 0.45 4.10
N SER A 163 -10.30 1.74 4.01
CA SER A 163 -9.35 2.84 4.20
C SER A 163 -8.76 2.91 5.62
N THR A 164 -9.45 2.35 6.62
CA THR A 164 -9.07 2.47 8.04
C THR A 164 -8.87 1.14 8.76
N ARG A 165 -9.24 0.01 8.15
CA ARG A 165 -9.03 -1.31 8.78
C ARG A 165 -7.52 -1.57 8.95
N PRO A 166 -7.04 -2.18 10.04
CA PRO A 166 -5.66 -2.62 10.10
C PRO A 166 -5.40 -3.74 9.08
N MET A 167 -4.14 -3.95 8.72
CA MET A 167 -3.69 -5.10 7.93
C MET A 167 -2.75 -5.94 8.80
N ASP A 168 -2.82 -7.26 8.68
CA ASP A 168 -1.91 -8.14 9.40
C ASP A 168 -0.50 -8.10 8.76
N ASN A 169 0.47 -7.62 9.53
CA ASN A 169 1.86 -7.48 9.10
C ASN A 169 2.65 -8.80 9.14
N SER A 170 2.05 -9.88 9.63
CA SER A 170 2.66 -11.21 9.65
C SER A 170 2.63 -11.91 8.29
N ARG A 171 1.80 -11.41 7.37
CA ARG A 171 1.60 -11.91 6.00
C ARG A 171 1.94 -10.85 4.95
N PRO A 172 2.14 -11.22 3.68
CA PRO A 172 2.36 -10.25 2.62
C PRO A 172 1.24 -9.20 2.57
N LEU A 173 1.60 -7.92 2.38
CA LEU A 173 0.70 -6.80 2.67
C LEU A 173 -0.29 -6.46 1.55
N TRP A 174 -1.05 -7.45 1.09
CA TRP A 174 -2.07 -7.29 0.06
C TRP A 174 -3.27 -8.20 0.30
N GLU A 175 -4.45 -7.78 -0.16
CA GLU A 175 -5.73 -8.46 0.02
C GLU A 175 -6.57 -8.31 -1.26
N PHE A 176 -7.27 -9.38 -1.64
CA PHE A 176 -8.26 -9.45 -2.71
C PHE A 176 -9.63 -9.68 -2.10
N HIS A 177 -10.50 -8.68 -2.15
CA HIS A 177 -11.85 -8.77 -1.62
C HIS A 177 -12.81 -9.05 -2.77
N VAL A 178 -13.49 -10.20 -2.71
CA VAL A 178 -14.46 -10.64 -3.71
C VAL A 178 -15.85 -10.18 -3.29
N LEU A 179 -16.48 -9.34 -4.09
CA LEU A 179 -17.80 -8.78 -3.86
C LEU A 179 -18.73 -9.33 -4.94
N ASP A 180 -19.25 -10.54 -4.69
CA ASP A 180 -20.02 -11.32 -5.67
C ASP A 180 -21.53 -10.97 -5.60
N PHE A 181 -21.84 -9.72 -5.92
CA PHE A 181 -23.21 -9.25 -6.10
C PHE A 181 -23.25 -8.19 -7.21
N PRO A 182 -24.35 -8.11 -7.97
CA PRO A 182 -24.49 -7.11 -9.01
C PRO A 182 -24.70 -5.71 -8.41
N THR A 183 -24.08 -4.71 -9.01
CA THR A 183 -24.34 -3.28 -8.77
C THR A 183 -24.97 -2.66 -10.02
N SER A 184 -25.23 -1.35 -10.00
CA SER A 184 -25.75 -0.64 -11.19
C SER A 184 -24.86 -0.74 -12.44
N GLU A 185 -23.54 -0.94 -12.26
CA GLU A 185 -22.54 -0.87 -13.33
C GLU A 185 -21.75 -2.17 -13.56
N ALA A 186 -21.90 -3.17 -12.68
CA ALA A 186 -21.11 -4.39 -12.72
C ALA A 186 -21.91 -5.62 -12.26
N ALA A 187 -21.65 -6.79 -12.84
CA ALA A 187 -22.23 -8.06 -12.40
C ALA A 187 -21.56 -8.62 -11.14
N GLY A 188 -20.35 -8.14 -10.83
CA GLY A 188 -19.60 -8.43 -9.62
C GLY A 188 -18.41 -7.48 -9.52
N ALA A 189 -17.80 -7.39 -8.35
CA ALA A 189 -16.68 -6.49 -8.11
C ALA A 189 -15.53 -7.14 -7.35
N VAL A 190 -14.31 -6.65 -7.57
CA VAL A 190 -13.13 -7.03 -6.82
C VAL A 190 -12.48 -5.77 -6.27
N ALA A 191 -12.32 -5.68 -4.95
CA ALA A 191 -11.50 -4.64 -4.33
C ALA A 191 -10.12 -5.22 -4.01
N ILE A 192 -9.08 -4.60 -4.56
CA ILE A 192 -7.69 -4.93 -4.29
C ILE A 192 -7.17 -3.90 -3.29
N ARG A 193 -6.66 -4.38 -2.16
CA ARG A 193 -6.09 -3.54 -1.12
C ARG A 193 -4.63 -3.91 -0.90
N MET A 194 -3.74 -2.92 -0.96
CA MET A 194 -2.30 -3.14 -0.86
C MET A 194 -1.66 -2.08 0.03
N HIS A 195 -0.67 -2.45 0.83
CA HIS A 195 0.11 -1.48 1.57
C HIS A 195 1.08 -0.74 0.64
N HIS A 196 1.18 0.59 0.76
CA HIS A 196 1.96 1.44 -0.15
C HIS A 196 3.47 1.15 -0.11
N SER A 197 3.96 0.43 0.90
CA SER A 197 5.36 -0.04 0.92
C SER A 197 5.68 -1.09 -0.15
N LEU A 198 4.67 -1.72 -0.78
CA LEU A 198 4.86 -2.71 -1.85
C LEU A 198 5.21 -2.08 -3.20
N GLY A 199 4.72 -0.87 -3.47
CA GLY A 199 4.92 -0.21 -4.75
C GLY A 199 4.22 1.15 -4.84
N ASP A 200 4.61 1.91 -5.85
CA ASP A 200 3.93 3.13 -6.26
C ASP A 200 2.90 2.84 -7.36
N GLY A 201 2.13 3.87 -7.76
CA GLY A 201 1.11 3.73 -8.79
C GLY A 201 1.65 3.18 -10.11
N VAL A 202 2.85 3.60 -10.54
CA VAL A 202 3.46 3.14 -11.80
C VAL A 202 3.82 1.66 -11.74
N SER A 203 4.47 1.23 -10.66
CA SER A 203 4.85 -0.16 -10.45
C SER A 203 3.62 -1.07 -10.36
N LEU A 204 2.56 -0.63 -9.68
CA LEU A 204 1.32 -1.38 -9.54
C LEU A 204 0.52 -1.47 -10.84
N ILE A 205 0.45 -0.39 -11.64
CA ILE A 205 -0.18 -0.44 -12.97
C ILE A 205 0.62 -1.36 -13.90
N SER A 206 1.96 -1.32 -13.83
CA SER A 206 2.82 -2.21 -14.61
C SER A 206 2.59 -3.68 -14.23
N LEU A 207 2.46 -3.96 -12.93
CA LEU A 207 2.13 -5.28 -12.42
C LEU A 207 0.73 -5.73 -12.87
N LEU A 208 -0.29 -4.88 -12.73
CA LEU A 208 -1.65 -5.18 -13.20
C LEU A 208 -1.66 -5.52 -14.69
N THR A 209 -0.91 -4.76 -15.50
CA THR A 209 -0.76 -5.01 -16.93
C THR A 209 -0.05 -6.35 -17.20
N ALA A 210 0.98 -6.68 -16.43
CA ALA A 210 1.69 -7.96 -16.54
C ALA A 210 0.84 -9.17 -16.09
N CYS A 211 -0.12 -8.95 -15.19
CA CYS A 211 -1.04 -9.97 -14.69
C CYS A 211 -2.28 -10.15 -15.59
N THR A 212 -2.49 -9.29 -16.59
CA THR A 212 -3.65 -9.32 -17.48
C THR A 212 -3.26 -9.67 -18.91
N ARG A 213 -4.24 -10.03 -19.73
CA ARG A 213 -4.06 -10.38 -21.15
C ARG A 213 -4.94 -9.51 -22.02
N SER A 214 -4.51 -9.35 -23.28
CA SER A 214 -5.27 -8.62 -24.27
C SER A 214 -6.62 -9.30 -24.51
N ALA A 215 -7.71 -8.52 -24.51
CA ALA A 215 -9.03 -9.02 -24.85
C ALA A 215 -9.11 -9.53 -26.31
N ALA A 216 -8.27 -8.99 -27.21
CA ALA A 216 -8.19 -9.43 -28.61
C ALA A 216 -7.27 -10.65 -28.81
N ASP A 217 -6.34 -10.91 -27.89
CA ASP A 217 -5.39 -12.02 -27.95
C ASP A 217 -4.97 -12.46 -26.54
N PRO A 218 -5.56 -13.54 -26.00
CA PRO A 218 -5.27 -14.03 -24.66
C PRO A 218 -3.81 -14.45 -24.42
N ALA A 219 -3.03 -14.69 -25.47
CA ALA A 219 -1.61 -15.02 -25.33
C ALA A 219 -0.73 -13.77 -25.12
N ARG A 220 -1.22 -12.58 -25.44
CA ARG A 220 -0.45 -11.33 -25.45
C ARG A 220 -0.72 -10.47 -24.21
N LEU A 221 0.30 -9.76 -23.74
CA LEU A 221 0.14 -8.70 -22.74
C LEU A 221 -0.49 -7.44 -23.39
N PRO A 222 -1.24 -6.61 -22.63
CA PRO A 222 -1.70 -5.33 -23.12
C PRO A 222 -0.52 -4.44 -23.53
N ALA A 223 -0.62 -3.80 -24.70
CA ALA A 223 0.44 -2.93 -25.19
C ALA A 223 0.32 -1.53 -24.57
N LEU A 224 1.38 -1.06 -23.92
CA LEU A 224 1.52 0.35 -23.56
C LEU A 224 2.12 1.13 -24.75
N PRO A 225 1.65 2.36 -25.03
CA PRO A 225 2.23 3.18 -26.09
C PRO A 225 3.72 3.41 -25.80
N SER A 226 4.56 3.06 -26.77
CA SER A 226 6.02 3.26 -26.65
C SER A 226 6.37 4.73 -26.89
N PRO A 227 7.30 5.32 -26.11
CA PRO A 227 7.80 6.65 -26.41
C PRO A 227 8.49 6.67 -27.78
N PRO A 228 8.44 7.80 -28.51
CA PRO A 228 9.09 7.91 -29.80
C PRO A 228 10.61 7.74 -29.65
N PRO A 229 11.28 7.13 -30.65
CA PRO A 229 12.72 6.90 -30.58
C PRO A 229 13.47 8.25 -30.53
N PRO A 230 14.58 8.33 -29.76
CA PRO A 230 15.38 9.54 -29.70
C PRO A 230 15.94 9.87 -31.10
N ARG A 231 15.72 11.11 -31.56
CA ARG A 231 16.32 11.61 -32.81
C ARG A 231 17.83 11.75 -32.59
N ARG A 232 18.64 10.94 -33.28
CA ARG A 232 20.10 11.06 -33.26
C ARG A 232 20.51 12.27 -34.12
N SER A 233 21.04 13.32 -33.50
CA SER A 233 21.70 14.41 -34.22
C SER A 233 23.20 14.11 -34.37
N GLY A 234 23.74 14.34 -35.57
CA GLY A 234 25.17 14.18 -35.85
C GLY A 234 25.97 15.35 -35.26
N GLY A 235 27.02 15.02 -34.49
CA GLY A 235 27.97 16.00 -33.90
C GLY A 235 28.40 15.60 -32.50
N ALA A 236 29.33 14.64 -32.37
CA ALA A 236 29.69 14.00 -31.09
C ALA A 236 30.17 15.00 -30.00
N ALA A 237 30.95 16.04 -30.37
CA ALA A 237 31.49 16.99 -29.40
C ALA A 237 30.46 18.01 -28.90
N LEU A 238 29.66 18.59 -29.81
CA LEU A 238 28.57 19.50 -29.44
C LEU A 238 27.47 18.78 -28.66
N ALA A 239 27.21 17.51 -28.98
CA ALA A 239 26.29 16.67 -28.24
C ALA A 239 26.78 16.40 -26.80
N LEU A 240 28.08 16.16 -26.60
CA LEU A 240 28.67 16.00 -25.26
C LEU A 240 28.61 17.28 -24.44
N ALA A 241 28.92 18.44 -25.05
CA ALA A 241 28.83 19.73 -24.37
C ALA A 241 27.37 20.08 -24.00
N ALA A 242 26.42 19.87 -24.91
CA ALA A 242 25.00 20.07 -24.64
C ALA A 242 24.48 19.10 -23.56
N TRP A 243 24.95 17.85 -23.55
CA TRP A 243 24.63 16.88 -22.51
C TRP A 243 25.18 17.30 -21.15
N ALA A 244 26.45 17.72 -21.08
CA ALA A 244 27.05 18.22 -19.85
C ALA A 244 26.33 19.48 -19.34
N TRP A 245 26.00 20.42 -20.23
CA TRP A 245 25.21 21.60 -19.87
C TRP A 245 23.82 21.24 -19.38
N SER A 246 23.17 20.24 -19.98
CA SER A 246 21.87 19.74 -19.53
C SER A 246 21.95 19.15 -18.12
N LEU A 247 23.04 18.45 -17.77
CA LEU A 247 23.26 17.96 -16.41
C LEU A 247 23.46 19.09 -15.40
N VAL A 248 24.22 20.11 -15.77
CA VAL A 248 24.42 21.30 -14.91
C VAL A 248 23.10 22.04 -14.72
N ALA A 249 22.34 22.25 -15.80
CA ALA A 249 21.02 22.87 -15.73
C ALA A 249 20.04 22.03 -14.90
N LEU A 250 20.05 20.70 -15.04
CA LEU A 250 19.24 19.81 -14.23
C LEU A 250 19.62 19.90 -12.75
N ALA A 251 20.91 19.88 -12.43
CA ALA A 251 21.40 19.99 -11.06
C ALA A 251 21.02 21.35 -10.43
N TRP A 252 21.16 22.44 -11.18
CA TRP A 252 20.77 23.77 -10.74
C TRP A 252 19.26 23.89 -10.49
N ASN A 253 18.44 23.47 -11.45
CA ASN A 253 16.98 23.49 -11.28
C ASN A 253 16.55 22.59 -10.11
N THR A 254 17.14 21.40 -9.96
CA THR A 254 16.88 20.52 -8.81
C THR A 254 17.23 21.21 -7.49
N LEU A 255 18.36 21.92 -7.43
CA LEU A 255 18.76 22.65 -6.22
C LEU A 255 17.78 23.78 -5.90
N VAL A 256 17.37 24.54 -6.92
CA VAL A 256 16.35 25.60 -6.77
C VAL A 256 15.02 25.00 -6.32
N ASP A 257 14.56 23.91 -6.91
CA ASP A 257 13.32 23.22 -6.56
C ASP A 257 13.36 22.70 -5.12
N VAL A 258 14.47 22.09 -4.70
CA VAL A 258 14.65 21.63 -3.31
C VAL A 258 14.65 22.82 -2.35
N ALA A 259 15.35 23.91 -2.68
CA ALA A 259 15.37 25.11 -1.85
C ALA A 259 13.97 25.74 -1.73
N LEU A 260 13.24 25.86 -2.84
CA LEU A 260 11.87 26.35 -2.87
C LEU A 260 10.93 25.42 -2.10
N PHE A 261 11.07 24.10 -2.21
CA PHE A 261 10.27 23.13 -1.47
C PHE A 261 10.49 23.25 0.04
N VAL A 262 11.74 23.35 0.48
CA VAL A 262 12.07 23.55 1.91
C VAL A 262 11.54 24.89 2.41
N ALA A 263 11.77 25.97 1.65
CA ALA A 263 11.25 27.28 1.99
C ALA A 263 9.72 27.28 2.07
N THR A 264 9.03 26.67 1.10
CA THR A 264 7.57 26.55 1.10
C THR A 264 7.07 25.76 2.30
N SER A 265 7.70 24.63 2.60
CA SER A 265 7.34 23.77 3.74
C SER A 265 7.48 24.46 5.10
N TRP A 266 8.43 25.40 5.25
CA TRP A 266 8.64 26.13 6.51
C TRP A 266 7.89 27.45 6.59
N PHE A 267 7.78 28.19 5.50
CA PHE A 267 7.28 29.57 5.51
C PHE A 267 5.85 29.71 5.00
N LEU A 268 5.39 28.82 4.10
CA LEU A 268 4.02 28.86 3.61
C LEU A 268 3.15 27.92 4.42
N ARG A 269 2.10 28.49 5.01
CA ARG A 269 0.98 27.71 5.51
C ARG A 269 -0.08 27.65 4.44
N ASP A 270 -0.74 26.50 4.32
CA ASP A 270 -1.88 26.36 3.44
C ASP A 270 -2.95 27.40 3.79
N ALA A 271 -3.49 28.05 2.76
CA ALA A 271 -4.65 28.91 2.94
C ALA A 271 -5.80 28.07 3.52
N PRO A 272 -6.62 28.62 4.44
CA PRO A 272 -7.77 27.93 5.00
C PRO A 272 -8.87 27.80 3.94
N THR A 273 -8.71 26.84 3.03
CA THR A 273 -9.66 26.50 1.99
C THR A 273 -10.60 25.40 2.48
N PRO A 274 -11.79 25.23 1.88
CA PRO A 274 -12.66 24.08 2.15
C PRO A 274 -12.00 22.70 1.90
N PHE A 275 -10.86 22.67 1.21
CA PHE A 275 -10.06 21.47 0.97
C PHE A 275 -9.06 21.18 2.09
N LEU A 276 -8.75 22.17 2.93
CA LEU A 276 -7.91 21.98 4.10
C LEU A 276 -8.70 21.19 5.14
N GLY A 277 -8.39 19.90 5.25
CA GLY A 277 -9.01 19.04 6.24
C GLY A 277 -8.61 19.41 7.66
N SER A 278 -9.49 19.16 8.62
CA SER A 278 -9.17 19.34 10.04
C SER A 278 -8.09 18.35 10.49
N PRO A 279 -7.28 18.66 11.52
CA PRO A 279 -6.30 17.72 12.07
C PRO A 279 -6.92 16.35 12.38
N GLY A 280 -6.24 15.27 12.01
CA GLY A 280 -6.70 13.90 12.20
C GLY A 280 -7.69 13.38 11.15
N VAL A 281 -8.04 14.17 10.13
CA VAL A 281 -8.86 13.71 9.00
C VAL A 281 -8.22 12.55 8.24
N GLU A 282 -6.90 12.44 8.28
CA GLU A 282 -6.08 11.37 7.72
C GLU A 282 -6.43 10.00 8.32
N PHE A 283 -6.82 9.95 9.60
CA PHE A 283 -7.21 8.72 10.29
C PHE A 283 -8.70 8.40 10.18
N ARG A 284 -9.50 9.29 9.59
CA ARG A 284 -10.93 9.08 9.38
C ARG A 284 -11.16 8.22 8.16
N ARG A 285 -12.24 7.43 8.21
CA ARG A 285 -12.71 6.63 7.09
C ARG A 285 -12.92 7.52 5.87
N LYS A 286 -12.24 7.19 4.77
CA LYS A 286 -12.39 7.90 3.49
C LYS A 286 -13.64 7.40 2.80
N ARG A 287 -14.47 8.30 2.29
CA ARG A 287 -15.64 7.93 1.50
C ARG A 287 -15.23 7.81 0.04
N PHE A 288 -15.50 6.66 -0.57
CA PHE A 288 -15.35 6.46 -2.00
C PHE A 288 -16.74 6.55 -2.61
N LEU A 289 -16.84 7.30 -3.70
CA LEU A 289 -18.06 7.42 -4.49
C LEU A 289 -17.70 7.05 -5.93
N ASN A 290 -18.54 6.27 -6.58
CA ASN A 290 -18.34 5.95 -7.99
C ASN A 290 -19.10 6.94 -8.88
N CYS A 291 -18.50 7.31 -10.01
CA CYS A 291 -19.14 8.12 -11.03
C CYS A 291 -18.74 7.61 -12.41
N THR A 292 -19.73 7.19 -13.18
CA THR A 292 -19.53 6.69 -14.54
C THR A 292 -19.50 7.84 -15.53
N LEU A 293 -18.48 7.87 -16.39
CA LEU A 293 -18.38 8.79 -17.52
C LEU A 293 -18.29 7.98 -18.81
N SER A 294 -19.14 8.29 -19.79
CA SER A 294 -19.08 7.68 -21.11
C SER A 294 -17.74 7.99 -21.78
N LEU A 295 -17.01 6.93 -22.15
CA LEU A 295 -15.75 7.09 -22.88
C LEU A 295 -15.96 7.74 -24.26
N ASP A 296 -17.14 7.55 -24.86
CA ASP A 296 -17.47 8.15 -26.15
C ASP A 296 -17.67 9.66 -26.02
N ASP A 297 -18.31 10.11 -24.94
CA ASP A 297 -18.44 11.54 -24.63
C ASP A 297 -17.06 12.16 -24.37
N VAL A 298 -16.21 11.47 -23.61
CA VAL A 298 -14.83 11.90 -23.36
C VAL A 298 -14.04 12.02 -24.67
N LYS A 299 -14.18 11.04 -25.57
CA LYS A 299 -13.54 11.08 -26.90
C LYS A 299 -14.12 12.18 -27.79
N LEU A 300 -15.41 12.47 -27.70
CA LEU A 300 -16.07 13.55 -28.43
C LEU A 300 -15.48 14.90 -28.02
N VAL A 301 -15.41 15.18 -26.71
CA VAL A 301 -14.81 16.41 -26.19
C VAL A 301 -13.32 16.49 -26.55
N LYS A 302 -12.58 15.37 -26.39
CA LYS A 302 -11.17 15.27 -26.77
C LYS A 302 -10.95 15.72 -28.22
N ASN A 303 -11.74 15.17 -29.14
CA ASN A 303 -11.63 15.45 -30.57
C ASN A 303 -12.02 16.90 -30.91
N ALA A 304 -13.11 17.41 -30.31
CA ALA A 304 -13.58 18.78 -30.51
C ALA A 304 -12.56 19.81 -30.00
N MET A 305 -11.94 19.55 -28.86
CA MET A 305 -10.97 20.44 -28.21
C MET A 305 -9.52 20.21 -28.67
N LYS A 306 -9.27 19.22 -29.54
CA LYS A 306 -7.93 18.81 -30.02
C LYS A 306 -6.94 18.54 -28.88
N CYS A 307 -7.39 17.90 -27.82
CA CYS A 307 -6.57 17.55 -26.65
C CYS A 307 -6.47 16.02 -26.47
N THR A 308 -5.97 15.56 -25.33
CA THR A 308 -5.92 14.14 -24.94
C THR A 308 -7.05 13.76 -23.98
N VAL A 309 -7.30 12.46 -23.80
CA VAL A 309 -8.29 11.97 -22.82
C VAL A 309 -7.98 12.50 -21.42
N ASN A 310 -6.70 12.53 -21.04
CA ASN A 310 -6.28 13.03 -19.73
C ASN A 310 -6.61 14.52 -19.55
N ASP A 311 -6.44 15.33 -20.60
CA ASP A 311 -6.79 16.75 -20.54
C ASP A 311 -8.28 16.96 -20.30
N VAL A 312 -9.13 16.14 -20.91
CA VAL A 312 -10.59 16.18 -20.68
C VAL A 312 -10.90 15.80 -19.23
N LEU A 313 -10.34 14.71 -18.70
CA LEU A 313 -10.61 14.26 -17.33
C LEU A 313 -10.11 15.27 -16.28
N VAL A 314 -8.92 15.85 -16.48
CA VAL A 314 -8.38 16.90 -15.60
C VAL A 314 -9.25 18.16 -15.68
N GLY A 315 -9.71 18.53 -16.89
CA GLY A 315 -10.61 19.66 -17.09
C GLY A 315 -11.94 19.49 -16.35
N VAL A 316 -12.58 18.32 -16.47
CA VAL A 316 -13.82 17.99 -15.75
C VAL A 316 -13.60 18.03 -14.24
N THR A 317 -12.51 17.43 -13.75
CA THR A 317 -12.18 17.42 -12.32
C THR A 317 -11.95 18.84 -11.79
N SER A 318 -11.20 19.66 -12.53
CA SER A 318 -10.96 21.07 -12.19
C SER A 318 -12.24 21.89 -12.16
N ALA A 319 -13.15 21.69 -13.13
CA ALA A 319 -14.45 22.34 -13.16
C ALA A 319 -15.31 21.92 -11.95
N ALA A 320 -15.34 20.64 -11.60
CA ALA A 320 -16.08 20.12 -10.46
C ALA A 320 -15.56 20.69 -9.13
N LEU A 321 -14.24 20.66 -8.92
CA LEU A 321 -13.61 21.22 -7.73
C LEU A 321 -13.81 22.74 -7.63
N SER A 322 -13.68 23.46 -8.73
CA SER A 322 -13.94 24.91 -8.79
C SER A 322 -15.39 25.23 -8.40
N ARG A 323 -16.37 24.51 -8.98
CA ARG A 323 -17.79 24.70 -8.64
C ARG A 323 -18.07 24.40 -7.17
N TYR A 324 -17.49 23.33 -6.63
CA TYR A 324 -17.60 22.99 -5.21
C TYR A 324 -17.04 24.09 -4.32
N TYR A 325 -15.81 24.55 -4.62
CA TYR A 325 -15.12 25.60 -3.88
C TYR A 325 -15.93 26.89 -3.81
N PHE A 326 -16.38 27.41 -4.96
CA PHE A 326 -17.16 28.65 -5.01
C PHE A 326 -18.51 28.53 -4.31
N ARG A 327 -19.19 27.36 -4.42
CA ARG A 327 -20.44 27.10 -3.69
C ARG A 327 -20.21 27.15 -2.18
N LYS A 328 -19.19 26.44 -1.67
CA LYS A 328 -18.89 26.39 -0.23
C LYS A 328 -18.46 27.73 0.36
N ILE A 329 -17.69 28.52 -0.38
CA ILE A 329 -17.33 29.88 0.05
C ILE A 329 -18.54 30.82 0.04
N GLY A 330 -19.47 30.64 -0.90
CA GLY A 330 -20.74 31.35 -0.88
C GLY A 330 -21.53 31.07 0.40
N GLU A 331 -21.71 29.79 0.75
CA GLU A 331 -22.37 29.35 1.98
C GLU A 331 -21.67 29.89 3.24
N TRP A 332 -20.34 29.80 3.31
CA TRP A 332 -19.55 30.29 4.45
C TRP A 332 -19.70 31.81 4.67
N ARG A 333 -19.68 32.60 3.59
CA ARG A 333 -19.88 34.06 3.67
C ARG A 333 -21.30 34.45 4.10
N HIS A 334 -22.30 33.62 3.82
CA HIS A 334 -23.67 33.84 4.27
C HIS A 334 -23.89 33.51 5.74
N GLN A 335 -23.17 32.53 6.30
CA GLN A 335 -23.27 32.15 7.73
C GLN A 335 -22.56 33.12 8.69
N GLN A 336 -21.67 33.98 8.16
CA GLN A 336 -20.92 34.99 8.92
C GLN A 336 -21.60 36.37 8.95
N ARG A 337 -22.73 36.55 8.26
CA ARG A 337 -23.55 37.77 8.27
C ARG A 337 -24.83 37.54 9.06
#